data_AF-A0A7W4VT55-F1
#
_entry.id   AF-A0A7W4VT55-F1
#
_cell.length_a   1.000
_cell.length_b   1.000
_cell.length_c   1.000
_cell.angle_alpha   90.00
_cell.angle_beta   90.00
_cell.angle_gamma   90.00
#
_symmetry.space_group_name_H-M   'P 1'
#
loop_
_entity.id
_entity.type
_entity.pdbx_description
1 polymer ?
#
loop_
_entity_poly.entity_id
_entity_poly.type
_entity_poly.pdbx_seq_one_letter_code
_entity_poly.pdbx_strand_id
1 'polypeptide(L)'
;MTDPRTTATRRPDAEVGQIREPARTAWWRAARLWAVVVCFIGVGIARSARLGIPFRDPHGAYLVGRVALTSAIFLGLVALDGLVRTDHPRSVRRGWSTVRARWTWGRVALAWTALLAYHATYFTYHNLKSWDVFNAPRDAMLTAWDHWLFLGHSPAVLLHDLLGQQAAAWVLMVWYEAFATLVVVAFPAAVVLAPRMRDAYAGIAAFVWVWILGTATYYAIPSLGPFHAEPGDFSGLPHLPVQDTQADYLAQRDHLLAHPHAPDAFAQVSAFASLHVAVTATILGLAWWHRMRRTTVVLAVFLAGTMVATVYLGWHFAVDLPAGLAIAALAWVLGPLTVGVRRRPPRAAGRRSARAGDDAR
;
A
#
# COMPACT_ATOMS: atom_id res chain seq x y z
N MET A 1 -67.17 -11.47 -31.51
CA MET A 1 -66.28 -12.61 -31.25
C MET A 1 -64.88 -12.25 -31.79
N THR A 2 -64.04 -11.45 -31.13
CA THR A 2 -63.16 -11.72 -29.96
C THR A 2 -62.21 -12.92 -30.13
N ASP A 3 -60.95 -12.66 -30.52
CA ASP A 3 -59.75 -12.85 -29.65
C ASP A 3 -58.47 -12.32 -30.36
N PRO A 4 -57.78 -11.29 -29.82
CA PRO A 4 -56.47 -10.84 -30.26
C PRO A 4 -55.35 -11.38 -29.35
N ARG A 5 -54.49 -12.28 -29.83
CA ARG A 5 -53.30 -12.74 -29.09
C ARG A 5 -52.06 -11.92 -29.42
N THR A 6 -51.90 -10.85 -28.64
CA THR A 6 -50.66 -10.40 -27.99
C THR A 6 -49.33 -10.80 -28.63
N THR A 7 -48.77 -9.89 -29.41
CA THR A 7 -47.33 -9.72 -29.64
C THR A 7 -46.65 -9.41 -28.30
N ALA A 8 -46.07 -10.43 -27.68
CA ALA A 8 -45.18 -10.26 -26.54
C ALA A 8 -43.92 -9.52 -27.00
N THR A 9 -43.89 -8.21 -26.77
CA THR A 9 -42.69 -7.39 -26.83
C THR A 9 -41.67 -7.94 -25.85
N ARG A 10 -40.67 -8.63 -26.40
CA ARG A 10 -39.45 -9.05 -25.71
C ARG A 10 -38.82 -7.79 -25.12
N ARG A 11 -38.95 -7.60 -23.81
CA ARG A 11 -38.24 -6.53 -23.07
C ARG A 11 -36.74 -6.68 -23.35
N PRO A 12 -36.07 -5.68 -23.91
CA PRO A 12 -34.62 -5.70 -23.99
C PRO A 12 -34.06 -5.65 -22.57
N ASP A 13 -33.27 -6.66 -22.24
CA ASP A 13 -32.18 -6.67 -21.28
C ASP A 13 -32.32 -5.72 -20.09
N ALA A 14 -32.67 -6.30 -18.95
CA ALA A 14 -32.35 -5.72 -17.66
C ALA A 14 -30.85 -5.45 -17.61
N GLU A 15 -30.46 -4.20 -17.93
CA GLU A 15 -29.19 -3.62 -17.52
C GLU A 15 -28.94 -4.06 -16.09
N VAL A 16 -27.79 -4.70 -15.88
CA VAL A 16 -27.26 -4.97 -14.55
C VAL A 16 -27.05 -3.61 -13.89
N GLY A 17 -28.11 -3.12 -13.26
CA GLY A 17 -28.14 -1.86 -12.56
C GLY A 17 -27.07 -1.92 -11.48
N GLN A 18 -25.99 -1.19 -11.70
CA GLN A 18 -25.25 -0.64 -10.57
C GLN A 18 -26.27 0.20 -9.80
N ILE A 19 -26.90 -0.39 -8.79
CA ILE A 19 -27.72 0.36 -7.84
C ILE A 19 -26.82 1.48 -7.34
N ARG A 20 -27.06 2.71 -7.83
CA ARG A 20 -26.28 3.88 -7.49
C ARG A 20 -26.41 4.04 -5.99
N GLU A 21 -25.29 3.90 -5.30
CA GLU A 21 -25.26 4.14 -3.87
C GLU A 21 -25.69 5.59 -3.59
N PRO A 22 -26.61 5.83 -2.63
CA PRO A 22 -27.01 7.19 -2.28
C PRO A 22 -25.78 8.01 -1.91
N ALA A 23 -25.69 9.25 -2.42
CA ALA A 23 -24.55 10.13 -2.18
C ALA A 23 -24.24 10.29 -0.67
N ARG A 24 -25.29 10.37 0.16
CA ARG A 24 -25.18 10.44 1.63
C ARG A 24 -24.40 9.26 2.22
N THR A 25 -24.62 8.04 1.74
CA THR A 25 -23.93 6.84 2.23
C THR A 25 -22.46 6.85 1.84
N ALA A 26 -22.13 7.32 0.65
CA ALA A 26 -20.75 7.44 0.19
C ALA A 26 -19.96 8.47 1.04
N TRP A 27 -20.55 9.64 1.29
CA TRP A 27 -19.93 10.66 2.14
C TRP A 27 -19.83 10.24 3.61
N TRP A 28 -20.78 9.45 4.10
CA TRP A 28 -20.67 8.87 5.45
C TRP A 28 -19.46 7.93 5.58
N ARG A 29 -19.15 7.15 4.54
CA ARG A 29 -17.90 6.34 4.54
C ARG A 29 -16.66 7.22 4.57
N ALA A 30 -16.67 8.30 3.81
CA ALA A 30 -15.58 9.26 3.80
C ALA A 30 -15.38 9.88 5.19
N ALA A 31 -16.46 10.31 5.85
CA ALA A 31 -16.40 10.84 7.20
C ALA A 31 -15.82 9.82 8.20
N ARG A 32 -16.23 8.54 8.12
CA ARG A 32 -15.69 7.49 9.00
C ARG A 32 -14.20 7.21 8.77
N LEU A 33 -13.76 7.21 7.52
CA LEU A 33 -12.33 7.11 7.19
C LEU A 33 -11.56 8.29 7.77
N TRP A 34 -12.03 9.52 7.51
CA TRP A 34 -11.39 10.73 7.99
C TRP A 34 -11.39 10.87 9.50
N ALA A 35 -12.38 10.33 10.21
CA ALA A 35 -12.35 10.28 11.68
C ALA A 35 -11.12 9.51 12.19
N VAL A 36 -10.79 8.36 11.59
CA VAL A 36 -9.58 7.59 11.95
C VAL A 36 -8.31 8.37 11.59
N VAL A 37 -8.27 8.99 10.42
CA VAL A 37 -7.12 9.79 9.96
C VAL A 37 -6.87 10.99 10.88
N VAL A 38 -7.92 11.73 11.25
CA VAL A 38 -7.83 12.89 12.16
C VAL A 38 -7.36 12.45 13.54
N CYS A 39 -7.84 11.33 14.07
CA CYS A 39 -7.32 10.78 15.31
C CYS A 39 -5.81 10.48 15.23
N PHE A 40 -5.35 9.89 14.12
CA PHE A 40 -3.93 9.59 13.93
C PHE A 40 -3.07 10.86 13.78
N ILE A 41 -3.56 11.87 13.04
CA ILE A 41 -2.93 13.19 12.97
C ILE A 41 -2.82 13.79 14.39
N GLY A 42 -3.88 13.68 15.19
CA GLY A 42 -3.88 14.11 16.59
C GLY A 42 -2.79 13.45 17.42
N VAL A 43 -2.53 12.15 17.23
CA VAL A 43 -1.40 11.44 17.85
C VAL A 43 -0.06 12.05 17.41
N GLY A 44 0.10 12.33 16.11
CA GLY A 44 1.28 13.01 15.58
C GLY A 44 1.51 14.40 16.20
N ILE A 45 0.46 15.22 16.28
CA ILE A 45 0.51 16.55 16.91
C ILE A 45 0.86 16.44 18.39
N ALA A 46 0.25 15.50 19.12
CA ALA A 46 0.55 15.30 20.54
C ALA A 46 2.01 14.86 20.75
N ARG A 47 2.55 13.99 19.90
CA ARG A 47 3.97 13.59 19.95
C ARG A 47 4.90 14.75 19.63
N SER A 48 4.59 15.52 18.59
CA SER A 48 5.32 16.75 18.21
C SER A 48 5.40 17.72 19.38
N ALA A 49 4.26 18.01 20.02
CA ALA A 49 4.20 18.91 21.17
C ALA A 49 5.01 18.41 22.38
N ARG A 50 4.98 17.09 22.64
CA ARG A 50 5.77 16.47 23.74
C ARG A 50 7.28 16.55 23.50
N LEU A 51 7.72 16.43 22.25
CA LEU A 51 9.13 16.48 21.89
C LEU A 51 9.64 17.91 21.65
N GLY A 52 8.74 18.87 21.43
CA GLY A 52 9.12 20.22 21.00
C GLY A 52 9.66 20.27 19.56
N ILE A 53 9.44 19.23 18.76
CA ILE A 53 9.92 19.12 17.38
C ILE A 53 8.71 19.26 16.44
N PRO A 54 8.68 20.27 15.55
CA PRO A 54 7.56 20.44 14.63
C PRO A 54 7.53 19.34 13.56
N PHE A 55 6.37 19.15 12.93
CA PHE A 55 6.28 18.33 11.72
C PHE A 55 7.25 18.84 10.66
N ARG A 56 7.98 17.91 10.04
CA ARG A 56 8.97 18.17 9.01
C ARG A 56 8.34 17.98 7.63
N ASP A 57 8.24 19.09 6.91
CA ASP A 57 7.98 19.16 5.47
C ASP A 57 8.68 20.41 4.92
N PRO A 58 9.94 20.30 4.47
CA PRO A 58 10.71 21.44 3.98
C PRO A 58 9.93 22.21 2.91
N HIS A 59 9.44 23.40 3.25
CA HIS A 59 8.59 24.26 2.41
C HIS A 59 7.34 23.60 1.81
N GLY A 60 6.82 22.52 2.40
CA GLY A 60 5.70 21.77 1.82
C GLY A 60 6.09 20.89 0.62
N ALA A 61 7.37 20.84 0.25
CA ALA A 61 7.83 20.23 -0.98
C ALA A 61 7.56 18.72 -1.01
N TYR A 62 7.61 18.05 0.14
CA TYR A 62 7.35 16.61 0.20
C TYR A 62 5.89 16.32 -0.10
N LEU A 63 4.95 16.99 0.58
CA LEU A 63 3.52 16.74 0.37
C LEU A 63 3.09 17.15 -1.04
N VAL A 64 3.52 18.32 -1.51
CA VAL A 64 3.23 18.82 -2.86
C VAL A 64 3.77 17.86 -3.92
N GLY A 65 5.03 17.41 -3.78
CA GLY A 65 5.64 16.46 -4.71
C GLY A 65 4.89 15.12 -4.75
N ARG A 66 4.49 14.59 -3.58
CA ARG A 66 3.71 13.35 -3.48
C ARG A 66 2.32 13.47 -4.08
N VAL A 67 1.62 14.58 -3.85
CA VAL A 67 0.29 14.84 -4.44
C VAL A 67 0.41 15.05 -5.96
N ALA A 68 1.45 15.73 -6.44
CA ALA A 68 1.70 15.92 -7.86
C ALA A 68 1.96 14.59 -8.58
N LEU A 69 2.84 13.75 -8.01
CA LEU A 69 3.10 12.40 -8.52
C LEU A 69 1.84 11.54 -8.52
N THR A 70 1.06 11.58 -7.44
CA THR A 70 -0.23 10.88 -7.37
C THR A 70 -1.21 11.39 -8.42
N SER A 71 -1.25 12.70 -8.66
CA SER A 71 -2.09 13.30 -9.71
C SER A 71 -1.71 12.77 -11.09
N ALA A 72 -0.41 12.72 -11.40
CA ALA A 72 0.09 12.20 -12.67
C ALA A 72 -0.30 10.72 -12.87
N ILE A 73 -0.07 9.88 -11.85
CA ILE A 73 -0.45 8.46 -11.88
C ILE A 73 -1.96 8.30 -11.99
N PHE A 74 -2.73 9.07 -11.22
CA PHE A 74 -4.19 9.04 -11.25
C PHE A 74 -4.71 9.37 -12.66
N LEU A 75 -4.22 10.44 -13.28
CA LEU A 75 -4.61 10.83 -14.64
C LEU A 75 -4.22 9.76 -15.67
N GLY A 76 -3.01 9.22 -15.58
CA GLY A 76 -2.54 8.13 -16.44
C GLY A 76 -3.41 6.87 -16.32
N LEU A 77 -3.77 6.48 -15.09
CA LEU A 77 -4.64 5.33 -14.84
C LEU A 77 -6.08 5.58 -15.29
N VAL A 78 -6.60 6.80 -15.16
CA VAL A 78 -7.94 7.15 -15.69
C VAL A 78 -7.95 7.07 -17.21
N ALA A 79 -6.91 7.58 -17.87
CA ALA A 79 -6.77 7.48 -19.32
C ALA A 79 -6.67 6.00 -19.77
N LEU A 80 -5.86 5.19 -19.08
CA LEU A 80 -5.70 3.77 -19.37
C LEU A 80 -7.01 2.99 -19.16
N ASP A 81 -7.72 3.20 -18.05
CA ASP A 81 -9.02 2.55 -17.79
C ASP A 81 -10.06 2.94 -18.84
N GLY A 82 -10.05 4.21 -19.29
CA GLY A 82 -10.87 4.67 -20.41
C GLY A 82 -10.56 3.94 -21.72
N LEU A 83 -9.27 3.83 -22.07
CA LEU A 83 -8.82 3.15 -23.28
C LEU A 83 -9.17 1.66 -23.29
N VAL A 84 -8.96 0.97 -22.17
CA VAL A 84 -9.23 -0.47 -22.02
C VAL A 84 -10.73 -0.78 -22.11
N ARG A 85 -11.58 0.15 -21.65
CA ARG A 85 -13.05 -0.04 -21.61
C ARG A 85 -13.78 0.47 -22.83
N THR A 86 -13.09 1.14 -23.75
CA THR A 86 -13.70 1.62 -25.00
C THR A 86 -13.95 0.44 -25.94
N ASP A 87 -15.20 0.20 -26.31
CA ASP A 87 -15.56 -0.82 -27.29
C ASP A 87 -15.00 -0.46 -28.69
N HIS A 88 -14.71 -1.48 -29.49
CA HIS A 88 -14.16 -1.30 -30.83
C HIS A 88 -15.20 -0.73 -31.83
N PRO A 89 -14.78 0.08 -32.82
CA PRO A 89 -13.44 0.64 -33.00
C PRO A 89 -13.13 1.72 -31.95
N ARG A 90 -11.89 1.68 -31.45
CA ARG A 90 -11.38 2.65 -30.48
C ARG A 90 -11.18 4.00 -31.16
N SER A 91 -11.69 5.06 -30.56
CA SER A 91 -11.42 6.43 -30.96
C SER A 91 -11.24 7.30 -29.72
N VAL A 92 -10.44 8.38 -29.85
CA VAL A 92 -10.19 9.33 -28.75
C VAL A 92 -11.51 9.88 -28.19
N ARG A 93 -12.46 10.21 -29.09
CA ARG A 93 -13.79 10.71 -28.71
C ARG A 93 -14.58 9.70 -27.88
N ARG A 94 -14.57 8.41 -28.24
CA ARG A 94 -15.27 7.34 -27.49
C ARG A 94 -14.58 7.00 -26.17
N GLY A 95 -13.26 7.06 -26.12
CA GLY A 95 -12.51 6.97 -24.87
C GLY A 95 -12.86 8.10 -23.92
N TRP A 96 -12.88 9.33 -24.42
CA TRP A 96 -13.27 10.49 -23.64
C TRP A 96 -14.70 10.43 -23.12
N SER A 97 -15.66 9.99 -23.94
CA SER A 97 -17.05 9.80 -23.48
C SER A 97 -17.15 8.73 -22.39
N THR A 98 -16.39 7.64 -22.51
CA THR A 98 -16.33 6.56 -21.50
C THR A 98 -15.76 7.07 -20.18
N VAL A 99 -14.69 7.86 -20.24
CA VAL A 99 -14.09 8.51 -19.06
C VAL A 99 -15.10 9.46 -18.41
N ARG A 100 -15.73 10.37 -19.17
CA ARG A 100 -16.70 11.33 -18.63
C ARG A 100 -17.93 10.65 -18.02
N ALA A 101 -18.40 9.55 -18.60
CA ALA A 101 -19.54 8.81 -18.06
C ALA A 101 -19.21 8.16 -16.71
N ARG A 102 -17.98 7.66 -16.53
CA ARG A 102 -17.52 7.03 -15.28
C ARG A 102 -17.10 8.06 -14.23
N TRP A 103 -16.34 9.07 -14.62
CA TRP A 103 -15.73 10.07 -13.74
C TRP A 103 -16.57 11.34 -13.67
N THR A 104 -17.70 11.20 -12.99
CA THR A 104 -18.49 12.36 -12.55
C THR A 104 -17.73 13.16 -11.49
N TRP A 105 -18.04 14.45 -11.35
CA TRP A 105 -17.45 15.31 -10.31
C TRP A 105 -17.58 14.72 -8.90
N GLY A 106 -18.73 14.12 -8.57
CA GLY A 106 -18.91 13.43 -7.28
C GLY A 106 -17.97 12.23 -7.10
N ARG A 107 -17.70 11.46 -8.15
CA ARG A 107 -16.73 10.35 -8.10
C ARG A 107 -15.30 10.86 -7.95
N VAL A 108 -14.95 11.93 -8.66
CA VAL A 108 -13.63 12.60 -8.55
C VAL A 108 -13.42 13.12 -7.13
N ALA A 109 -14.42 13.81 -6.56
CA ALA A 109 -14.36 14.32 -5.20
C ALA A 109 -14.17 13.19 -4.17
N LEU A 110 -14.95 12.11 -4.27
CA LEU A 110 -14.81 10.95 -3.39
C LEU A 110 -13.46 10.24 -3.57
N ALA A 111 -12.93 10.15 -4.79
CA ALA A 111 -11.62 9.56 -5.04
C ALA A 111 -10.51 10.37 -4.37
N TRP A 112 -10.49 11.69 -4.60
CA TRP A 112 -9.50 12.57 -3.98
C TRP A 112 -9.64 12.63 -2.46
N THR A 113 -10.85 12.57 -1.93
CA THR A 113 -11.08 12.46 -0.48
C THR A 113 -10.40 11.22 0.12
N ALA A 114 -10.40 10.09 -0.59
CA ALA A 114 -9.70 8.87 -0.17
C ALA A 114 -8.19 8.97 -0.37
N LEU A 115 -7.72 9.51 -1.49
CA LEU A 115 -6.28 9.66 -1.76
C LEU A 115 -5.63 10.64 -0.78
N LEU A 116 -6.29 11.74 -0.44
CA LEU A 116 -5.80 12.70 0.56
C LEU A 116 -5.78 12.11 1.97
N ALA A 117 -6.75 11.27 2.33
CA ALA A 117 -6.73 10.52 3.59
C ALA A 117 -5.47 9.63 3.70
N TYR A 118 -5.09 8.97 2.60
CA TYR A 118 -3.83 8.21 2.54
C TYR A 118 -2.61 9.13 2.70
N HIS A 119 -2.54 10.25 1.98
CA HIS A 119 -1.40 11.18 2.07
C HIS A 119 -1.23 11.76 3.47
N ALA A 120 -2.33 12.19 4.11
CA ALA A 120 -2.28 12.73 5.45
C ALA A 120 -1.82 11.68 6.48
N THR A 121 -2.27 10.44 6.33
CA THR A 121 -1.81 9.31 7.15
C THR A 121 -0.32 9.03 6.92
N TYR A 122 0.11 8.94 5.66
CA TYR A 122 1.49 8.64 5.30
C TYR A 122 2.46 9.75 5.75
N PHE A 123 2.07 11.01 5.60
CA PHE A 123 2.82 12.16 6.10
C PHE A 123 2.97 12.13 7.64
N THR A 124 1.90 11.80 8.35
CA THR A 124 1.91 11.65 9.81
C THR A 124 2.81 10.47 10.23
N TYR A 125 2.68 9.33 9.55
CA TYR A 125 3.53 8.16 9.73
C TYR A 125 5.01 8.52 9.55
N HIS A 126 5.36 9.28 8.49
CA HIS A 126 6.75 9.65 8.17
C HIS A 126 7.39 10.44 9.32
N ASN A 127 6.64 11.38 9.89
CA ASN A 127 7.08 12.18 11.04
C ASN A 127 7.17 11.35 12.33
N LEU A 128 6.16 10.54 12.61
CA LEU A 128 6.17 9.66 13.78
C LEU A 128 7.32 8.65 13.72
N LYS A 129 7.61 8.09 12.54
CA LYS A 129 8.76 7.22 12.30
C LYS A 129 10.06 7.94 12.60
N SER A 130 10.24 9.14 12.07
CA SER A 130 11.44 9.94 12.31
C SER A 130 11.70 10.19 13.79
N TRP A 131 10.65 10.44 14.58
CA TRP A 131 10.77 10.63 16.03
C TRP A 131 10.88 9.34 16.85
N ASP A 132 10.89 8.17 16.21
CA ASP A 132 11.15 6.90 16.90
C ASP A 132 12.61 6.82 17.38
N VAL A 133 13.53 7.59 16.77
CA VAL A 133 14.95 7.60 17.14
C VAL A 133 15.22 7.95 18.60
N PHE A 134 14.27 8.63 19.26
CA PHE A 134 14.34 9.00 20.68
C PHE A 134 14.00 7.83 21.62
N ASN A 135 13.59 6.68 21.09
CA ASN A 135 13.38 5.46 21.86
C ASN A 135 14.61 4.56 21.74
N ALA A 136 14.95 3.85 22.83
CA ALA A 136 16.08 2.93 22.81
C ALA A 136 15.77 1.70 21.92
N PRO A 137 16.65 1.34 20.98
CA PRO A 137 16.43 0.19 20.10
C PRO A 137 16.50 -1.12 20.89
N ARG A 138 15.69 -2.08 20.48
CA ARG A 138 15.58 -3.43 21.04
C ARG A 138 16.21 -4.49 20.15
N ASP A 139 17.21 -4.09 19.36
CA ASP A 139 17.86 -4.95 18.38
C ASP A 139 18.45 -6.22 19.00
N ALA A 140 19.09 -6.13 20.17
CA ALA A 140 19.63 -7.30 20.87
C ALA A 140 18.55 -8.34 21.23
N MET A 141 17.34 -7.89 21.57
CA MET A 141 16.20 -8.79 21.82
C MET A 141 15.76 -9.48 20.53
N LEU A 142 15.71 -8.73 19.41
CA LEU A 142 15.32 -9.25 18.10
C LEU A 142 16.37 -10.23 17.55
N THR A 143 17.67 -9.92 17.68
CA THR A 143 18.77 -10.85 17.36
C THR A 143 18.63 -12.14 18.16
N ALA A 144 18.36 -12.05 19.47
CA ALA A 144 18.17 -13.24 20.30
C ALA A 144 16.98 -14.09 19.86
N TRP A 145 15.87 -13.47 19.44
CA TRP A 145 14.71 -14.19 18.92
C TRP A 145 14.99 -14.85 17.57
N ASP A 146 15.69 -14.16 16.68
CA ASP A 146 16.12 -14.73 15.39
C ASP A 146 17.04 -15.93 15.62
N HIS A 147 18.09 -15.78 16.43
CA HIS A 147 18.97 -16.91 16.77
C HIS A 147 18.20 -18.05 17.42
N TRP A 148 17.26 -17.77 18.34
CA TRP A 148 16.44 -18.83 18.93
C TRP A 148 15.58 -19.57 17.90
N LEU A 149 14.91 -18.85 16.98
CA LEU A 149 14.08 -19.43 15.94
C LEU A 149 14.89 -20.23 14.90
N PHE A 150 16.12 -19.82 14.64
CA PHE A 150 17.01 -20.41 13.63
C PHE A 150 18.14 -21.23 14.26
N LEU A 151 17.90 -21.81 15.45
CA LEU A 151 18.78 -22.79 16.11
C LEU A 151 20.23 -22.29 16.36
N GLY A 152 20.38 -21.01 16.66
CA GLY A 152 21.65 -20.33 16.93
C GLY A 152 22.27 -19.66 15.71
N HIS A 153 21.66 -19.77 14.53
CA HIS A 153 22.19 -19.19 13.30
C HIS A 153 21.55 -17.84 12.96
N SER A 154 22.34 -16.95 12.33
CA SER A 154 21.83 -15.71 11.74
C SER A 154 21.01 -16.02 10.48
N PRO A 155 19.75 -15.56 10.38
CA PRO A 155 18.93 -15.75 9.19
C PRO A 155 19.54 -15.13 7.92
N ALA A 156 20.25 -14.00 8.06
CA ALA A 156 20.92 -13.34 6.93
C ALA A 156 22.06 -14.22 6.40
N VAL A 157 22.92 -14.73 7.28
CA VAL A 157 24.02 -15.63 6.91
C VAL A 157 23.49 -16.91 6.25
N LEU A 158 22.42 -17.51 6.79
CA LEU A 158 21.79 -18.68 6.17
C LEU A 158 21.32 -18.40 4.73
N LEU A 159 20.76 -17.22 4.47
CA LEU A 159 20.36 -16.82 3.12
C LEU A 159 21.56 -16.54 2.22
N HIS A 160 22.64 -15.99 2.77
CA HIS A 160 23.89 -15.77 2.03
C HIS A 160 24.56 -17.09 1.63
N ASP A 161 24.57 -18.09 2.52
CA ASP A 161 25.10 -19.42 2.24
C ASP A 161 24.26 -20.16 1.18
N LEU A 162 22.93 -20.00 1.25
CA LEU A 162 22.00 -20.65 0.32
C LEU A 162 22.00 -20.02 -1.08
N LEU A 163 21.98 -18.69 -1.16
CA LEU A 163 21.79 -17.94 -2.42
C LEU A 163 23.11 -17.42 -3.00
N GLY A 164 24.18 -17.41 -2.21
CA GLY A 164 25.44 -16.73 -2.51
C GLY A 164 25.38 -15.23 -2.22
N GLN A 165 26.56 -14.60 -2.17
CA GLN A 165 26.72 -13.18 -1.78
C GLN A 165 26.91 -12.23 -2.98
N GLN A 166 27.04 -12.74 -4.20
CA GLN A 166 27.41 -11.93 -5.38
C GLN A 166 26.19 -11.61 -6.27
N ALA A 167 25.88 -12.47 -7.24
CA ALA A 167 24.79 -12.23 -8.18
C ALA A 167 23.42 -12.08 -7.50
N ALA A 168 23.15 -12.90 -6.47
CA ALA A 168 21.92 -12.84 -5.70
C ALA A 168 21.73 -11.47 -5.02
N ALA A 169 22.80 -10.85 -4.52
CA ALA A 169 22.74 -9.56 -3.85
C ALA A 169 22.22 -8.45 -4.77
N TRP A 170 22.71 -8.39 -6.02
CA TRP A 170 22.22 -7.44 -7.02
C TRP A 170 20.75 -7.68 -7.41
N VAL A 171 20.36 -8.95 -7.60
CA VAL A 171 18.97 -9.29 -7.94
C VAL A 171 18.03 -8.91 -6.80
N LEU A 172 18.39 -9.24 -5.56
CA LEU A 172 17.57 -8.93 -4.37
C LEU A 172 17.54 -7.43 -4.09
N MET A 173 18.62 -6.70 -4.37
CA MET A 173 18.64 -5.23 -4.30
C MET A 173 17.64 -4.62 -5.30
N VAL A 174 17.67 -5.00 -6.58
CA VAL A 174 16.69 -4.51 -7.57
C VAL A 174 15.26 -4.87 -7.16
N TRP A 175 15.06 -6.08 -6.63
CA TRP A 175 13.76 -6.53 -6.16
C TRP A 175 13.26 -5.71 -4.97
N TYR A 176 14.14 -5.41 -4.02
CA TYR A 176 13.85 -4.55 -2.87
C TYR A 176 13.46 -3.14 -3.32
N GLU A 177 14.25 -2.52 -4.21
CA GLU A 177 14.00 -1.17 -4.72
C GLU A 177 12.67 -1.04 -5.49
N ALA A 178 12.21 -2.13 -6.13
CA ALA A 178 10.92 -2.14 -6.82
C ALA A 178 9.72 -1.90 -5.88
N PHE A 179 9.88 -2.09 -4.56
CA PHE A 179 8.84 -1.85 -3.57
C PHE A 179 8.29 -0.42 -3.62
N ALA A 180 9.15 0.60 -3.66
CA ALA A 180 8.72 1.99 -3.62
C ALA A 180 7.79 2.31 -4.82
N THR A 181 8.15 1.80 -6.00
CA THR A 181 7.34 1.92 -7.22
C THR A 181 6.00 1.22 -7.07
N LEU A 182 6.00 -0.02 -6.54
CA LEU A 182 4.78 -0.77 -6.30
C LEU A 182 3.80 0.02 -5.43
N VAL A 183 4.26 0.58 -4.30
CA VAL A 183 3.41 1.32 -3.35
C VAL A 183 2.82 2.57 -3.99
N VAL A 184 3.66 3.37 -4.66
CA VAL A 184 3.27 4.64 -5.30
C VAL A 184 2.20 4.42 -6.38
N VAL A 185 2.24 3.27 -7.08
CA VAL A 185 1.24 2.92 -8.11
C VAL A 185 0.01 2.23 -7.51
N ALA A 186 0.16 1.44 -6.44
CA ALA A 186 -0.90 0.57 -5.94
C ALA A 186 -2.07 1.33 -5.31
N PHE A 187 -1.83 2.35 -4.47
CA PHE A 187 -2.93 3.04 -3.80
C PHE A 187 -3.78 3.93 -4.75
N PRO A 188 -3.22 4.63 -5.76
CA PRO A 188 -4.06 5.30 -6.76
C PRO A 188 -4.80 4.29 -7.63
N ALA A 189 -4.15 3.17 -7.98
CA ALA A 189 -4.80 2.08 -8.71
C ALA A 189 -5.96 1.46 -7.92
N ALA A 190 -5.85 1.33 -6.59
CA ALA A 190 -6.92 0.89 -5.71
C ALA A 190 -8.17 1.77 -5.82
N VAL A 191 -8.01 3.06 -6.08
CA VAL A 191 -9.12 4.01 -6.25
C VAL A 191 -9.64 4.02 -7.68
N VAL A 192 -8.75 4.11 -8.67
CA VAL A 192 -9.13 4.26 -10.08
C VAL A 192 -9.75 2.99 -10.64
N LEU A 193 -9.12 1.84 -10.40
CA LEU A 193 -9.51 0.56 -10.99
C LEU A 193 -10.68 -0.10 -10.24
N ALA A 194 -10.98 0.34 -9.01
CA ALA A 194 -12.11 -0.18 -8.25
C ALA A 194 -13.44 -0.02 -9.01
N PRO A 195 -14.22 -1.11 -9.18
CA PRO A 195 -15.52 -1.03 -9.84
C PRO A 195 -16.48 -0.07 -9.14
N ARG A 196 -16.46 -0.07 -7.80
CA ARG A 196 -17.33 0.74 -6.94
C ARG A 196 -16.49 1.51 -5.95
N MET A 197 -16.88 2.75 -5.66
CA MET A 197 -16.15 3.62 -4.74
C MET A 197 -16.08 3.01 -3.33
N ARG A 198 -17.08 2.24 -2.90
CA ARG A 198 -17.03 1.50 -1.63
C ARG A 198 -15.84 0.56 -1.50
N ASP A 199 -15.46 -0.10 -2.59
CA ASP A 199 -14.36 -1.06 -2.59
C ASP A 199 -13.01 -0.30 -2.55
N ALA A 200 -12.91 0.84 -3.24
CA ALA A 200 -11.78 1.76 -3.13
C ALA A 200 -11.58 2.24 -1.68
N TYR A 201 -12.66 2.67 -1.01
CA TYR A 201 -12.60 3.11 0.38
C TYR A 201 -12.20 1.99 1.34
N ALA A 202 -12.62 0.75 1.09
CA ALA A 202 -12.18 -0.38 1.90
C ALA A 202 -10.67 -0.64 1.74
N GLY A 203 -10.16 -0.56 0.52
CA GLY A 203 -8.72 -0.69 0.23
C GLY A 203 -7.89 0.45 0.83
N ILE A 204 -8.31 1.70 0.65
CA ILE A 204 -7.64 2.86 1.24
C ILE A 204 -7.69 2.82 2.77
N ALA A 205 -8.82 2.43 3.37
CA ALA A 205 -8.89 2.24 4.81
C ALA A 205 -7.93 1.16 5.29
N ALA A 206 -7.76 0.06 4.56
CA ALA A 206 -6.75 -0.95 4.88
C ALA A 206 -5.33 -0.35 4.83
N PHE A 207 -4.98 0.41 3.79
CA PHE A 207 -3.69 1.11 3.74
C PHE A 207 -3.48 2.06 4.92
N VAL A 208 -4.51 2.85 5.28
CA VAL A 208 -4.45 3.74 6.45
C VAL A 208 -4.14 2.95 7.72
N TRP A 209 -4.82 1.82 7.93
CA TRP A 209 -4.56 0.97 9.09
C TRP A 209 -3.18 0.31 9.07
N VAL A 210 -2.64 -0.07 7.91
CA VAL A 210 -1.26 -0.60 7.83
C VAL A 210 -0.25 0.40 8.37
N TRP A 211 -0.35 1.67 7.94
CA TRP A 211 0.56 2.72 8.42
C TRP A 211 0.39 3.01 9.91
N ILE A 212 -0.86 3.07 10.39
CA ILE A 212 -1.15 3.29 11.82
C ILE A 212 -0.59 2.16 12.68
N LEU A 213 -0.86 0.91 12.30
CA LEU A 213 -0.41 -0.27 13.04
C LEU A 213 1.11 -0.43 12.97
N GLY A 214 1.73 -0.14 11.83
CA GLY A 214 3.18 -0.11 11.69
C GLY A 214 3.84 0.95 12.57
N THR A 215 3.29 2.16 12.63
CA THR A 215 3.78 3.17 13.59
C THR A 215 3.64 2.67 15.02
N ALA A 216 2.51 2.04 15.37
CA ALA A 216 2.32 1.52 16.71
C ALA A 216 3.37 0.45 17.07
N THR A 217 3.76 -0.41 16.13
CA THR A 217 4.81 -1.41 16.39
C THR A 217 6.20 -0.80 16.49
N TYR A 218 6.50 0.26 15.73
CA TYR A 218 7.77 1.00 15.84
C TYR A 218 7.98 1.51 17.27
N TYR A 219 6.95 2.12 17.85
CA TYR A 219 7.02 2.62 19.23
C TYR A 219 6.96 1.51 20.29
N ALA A 220 6.38 0.34 19.98
CA ALA A 220 6.33 -0.79 20.89
C ALA A 220 7.68 -1.52 20.98
N ILE A 221 8.32 -1.72 19.83
CA ILE A 221 9.62 -2.39 19.70
C ILE A 221 10.48 -1.56 18.73
N PRO A 222 11.09 -0.46 19.21
CA PRO A 222 11.99 0.36 18.40
C PRO A 222 13.19 -0.47 17.95
N SER A 223 13.65 -0.30 16.71
CA SER A 223 14.70 -1.14 16.16
C SER A 223 15.38 -0.46 14.97
N LEU A 224 16.70 -0.58 14.85
CA LEU A 224 17.47 -0.05 13.70
C LEU A 224 17.60 -1.09 12.59
N GLY A 225 17.77 -2.36 12.96
CA GLY A 225 17.81 -3.50 12.06
C GLY A 225 19.15 -4.27 12.11
N PRO A 226 19.20 -5.45 11.47
CA PRO A 226 20.39 -6.31 11.49
C PRO A 226 21.66 -5.65 10.95
N PHE A 227 21.56 -4.80 9.92
CA PHE A 227 22.73 -4.13 9.34
C PHE A 227 23.51 -3.28 10.36
N HIS A 228 22.82 -2.79 11.39
CA HIS A 228 23.43 -2.05 12.50
C HIS A 228 23.78 -2.97 13.68
N ALA A 229 22.93 -3.96 13.99
CA ALA A 229 23.11 -4.83 15.15
C ALA A 229 24.24 -5.86 14.96
N GLU A 230 24.34 -6.44 13.77
CA GLU A 230 25.29 -7.49 13.39
C GLU A 230 25.93 -7.17 12.02
N PRO A 231 26.67 -6.05 11.88
CA PRO A 231 27.22 -5.63 10.58
C PRO A 231 28.19 -6.65 9.97
N GLY A 232 28.82 -7.49 10.81
CA GLY A 232 29.72 -8.56 10.37
C GLY A 232 29.04 -9.60 9.48
N ASP A 233 27.74 -9.86 9.67
CA ASP A 233 26.98 -10.80 8.85
C ASP A 233 26.90 -10.37 7.37
N PHE A 234 27.09 -9.09 7.09
CA PHE A 234 26.94 -8.51 5.75
C PHE A 234 28.27 -8.17 5.08
N SER A 235 29.42 -8.44 5.73
CA SER A 235 30.73 -7.98 5.26
C SER A 235 31.21 -8.62 3.95
N GLY A 236 30.65 -9.76 3.57
CA GLY A 236 31.00 -10.45 2.32
C GLY A 236 30.13 -10.06 1.12
N LEU A 237 29.08 -9.25 1.34
CA LEU A 237 28.30 -8.69 0.25
C LEU A 237 29.14 -7.67 -0.55
N PRO A 238 28.95 -7.56 -1.87
CA PRO A 238 29.51 -6.45 -2.64
C PRO A 238 28.94 -5.12 -2.13
N HIS A 239 29.65 -4.03 -2.42
CA HIS A 239 29.13 -2.68 -2.17
C HIS A 239 27.95 -2.41 -3.11
N LEU A 240 26.75 -2.23 -2.55
CA LEU A 240 25.53 -1.89 -3.29
C LEU A 240 25.03 -0.52 -2.81
N PRO A 241 24.20 0.17 -3.62
CA PRO A 241 23.52 1.41 -3.22
C PRO A 241 22.70 1.29 -1.92
N VAL A 242 22.31 0.06 -1.54
CA VAL A 242 21.53 -0.18 -0.33
C VAL A 242 22.35 0.06 0.94
N GLN A 243 23.66 -0.26 0.94
CA GLN A 243 24.54 0.02 2.08
C GLN A 243 24.82 1.51 2.22
N ASP A 244 24.92 2.25 1.11
CA ASP A 244 25.01 3.72 1.14
C ASP A 244 23.76 4.31 1.79
N THR A 245 22.57 3.80 1.43
CA THR A 245 21.30 4.23 2.03
C THR A 245 21.22 3.91 3.53
N GLN A 246 21.75 2.75 3.96
CA GLN A 246 21.83 2.37 5.37
C GLN A 246 22.73 3.33 6.17
N ALA A 247 23.91 3.66 5.62
CA ALA A 247 24.83 4.61 6.22
C ALA A 247 24.20 6.01 6.32
N ASP A 248 23.54 6.48 5.26
CA ASP A 248 22.82 7.75 5.24
C ASP A 248 21.72 7.80 6.31
N TYR A 249 21.00 6.70 6.52
CA TYR A 249 19.94 6.62 7.54
C TYR A 249 20.49 6.68 8.97
N LEU A 250 21.66 6.10 9.23
CA LEU A 250 22.33 6.25 10.52
C LEU A 250 22.85 7.68 10.72
N ALA A 251 23.45 8.29 9.70
CA ALA A 251 23.91 9.67 9.75
C ALA A 251 22.75 10.66 9.98
N GLN A 252 21.61 10.45 9.31
CA GLN A 252 20.37 11.21 9.51
C GLN A 252 19.84 11.09 10.94
N ARG A 253 19.88 9.88 11.51
CA ARG A 253 19.50 9.64 12.91
C ARG A 253 20.40 10.41 13.85
N ASP A 254 21.72 10.32 13.67
CA ASP A 254 22.68 11.00 14.54
C ASP A 254 22.55 12.52 14.44
N HIS A 255 22.30 13.06 13.24
CA HIS A 255 22.00 14.48 13.03
C HIS A 255 20.71 14.91 13.76
N LEU A 256 19.63 14.13 13.67
CA LEU A 256 18.38 14.43 14.36
C LEU A 256 18.53 14.39 15.89
N LEU A 257 19.34 13.48 16.42
CA LEU A 257 19.62 13.42 17.86
C LEU A 257 20.48 14.59 18.34
N ALA A 258 21.47 15.00 17.55
CA ALA A 258 22.36 16.12 17.87
C ALA A 258 21.67 17.49 17.70
N HIS A 259 20.83 17.65 16.67
CA HIS A 259 20.25 18.92 16.27
C HIS A 259 18.73 18.81 16.03
N PRO A 260 17.92 18.44 17.03
CA PRO A 260 16.49 18.12 16.85
C PRO A 260 15.64 19.25 16.27
N HIS A 261 16.08 20.50 16.44
CA HIS A 261 15.40 21.69 15.93
C HIS A 261 15.89 22.15 14.55
N ALA A 262 16.97 21.58 14.01
CA ALA A 262 17.47 21.98 12.68
C ALA A 262 16.40 21.75 11.59
N PRO A 263 16.28 22.64 10.58
CA PRO A 263 15.22 22.55 9.57
C PRO A 263 15.21 21.22 8.78
N ASP A 264 16.39 20.65 8.59
CA ASP A 264 16.67 19.41 7.86
C ASP A 264 16.74 18.15 8.76
N ALA A 265 16.57 18.30 10.08
CA ALA A 265 16.64 17.20 11.03
C ALA A 265 15.49 16.21 10.82
N PHE A 266 15.79 15.08 10.20
CA PHE A 266 14.84 14.03 9.85
C PHE A 266 15.53 12.67 9.75
N ALA A 267 14.91 11.60 10.27
CA ALA A 267 15.44 10.24 10.23
C ALA A 267 14.45 9.25 9.60
N GLN A 268 14.98 8.23 8.93
CA GLN A 268 14.16 7.23 8.21
C GLN A 268 14.33 5.79 8.70
N VAL A 269 15.10 5.58 9.78
CA VAL A 269 15.42 4.24 10.28
C VAL A 269 14.42 3.76 11.33
N SER A 270 13.71 2.67 10.99
CA SER A 270 12.97 1.81 11.93
C SER A 270 12.76 0.45 11.25
N ALA A 271 13.18 -0.64 11.88
CA ALA A 271 13.09 -1.99 11.32
C ALA A 271 11.82 -2.74 11.78
N PHE A 272 11.70 -3.11 13.05
CA PHE A 272 10.54 -3.88 13.53
C PHE A 272 9.28 -3.01 13.57
N ALA A 273 8.13 -3.37 12.98
CA ALA A 273 7.87 -4.54 12.14
C ALA A 273 7.99 -4.18 10.64
N SER A 274 8.19 -5.19 9.78
CA SER A 274 8.45 -4.93 8.36
C SER A 274 7.24 -4.37 7.61
N LEU A 275 7.24 -3.05 7.38
CA LEU A 275 6.24 -2.38 6.55
C LEU A 275 6.36 -2.72 5.06
N HIS A 276 7.55 -3.12 4.59
CA HIS A 276 7.73 -3.70 3.26
C HIS A 276 6.81 -4.91 3.05
N VAL A 277 6.81 -5.83 4.02
CA VAL A 277 5.95 -7.00 4.04
C VAL A 277 4.49 -6.61 4.26
N ALA A 278 4.19 -5.75 5.25
CA ALA A 278 2.82 -5.40 5.60
C ALA A 278 2.07 -4.70 4.46
N VAL A 279 2.70 -3.71 3.81
CA VAL A 279 2.11 -2.98 2.69
C VAL A 279 1.96 -3.88 1.48
N THR A 280 2.98 -4.68 1.14
CA THR A 280 2.92 -5.61 0.00
C THR A 280 1.84 -6.67 0.20
N ALA A 281 1.73 -7.25 1.38
CA ALA A 281 0.67 -8.20 1.73
C ALA A 281 -0.72 -7.54 1.70
N THR A 282 -0.82 -6.25 2.03
CA THR A 282 -2.07 -5.50 1.92
C THR A 282 -2.48 -5.28 0.47
N ILE A 283 -1.52 -4.98 -0.42
CA ILE A 283 -1.73 -4.87 -1.88
C ILE A 283 -2.16 -6.23 -2.46
N LEU A 284 -1.53 -7.31 -2.02
CA LEU A 284 -1.93 -8.68 -2.37
C LEU A 284 -3.38 -8.95 -1.93
N GLY A 285 -3.72 -8.61 -0.69
CA GLY A 285 -5.08 -8.74 -0.16
C GLY A 285 -6.09 -7.92 -0.98
N LEU A 286 -5.70 -6.77 -1.53
CA LEU A 286 -6.53 -5.97 -2.43
C LEU A 286 -6.80 -6.71 -3.75
N ALA A 287 -5.74 -7.23 -4.38
CA ALA A 287 -5.87 -8.02 -5.61
C ALA A 287 -6.77 -9.25 -5.39
N TRP A 288 -6.61 -9.93 -4.25
CA TRP A 288 -7.45 -11.05 -3.85
C TRP A 288 -8.90 -10.64 -3.56
N TRP A 289 -9.12 -9.50 -2.89
CA TRP A 289 -10.44 -8.94 -2.60
C TRP A 289 -11.22 -8.69 -3.89
N HIS A 290 -10.53 -8.18 -4.92
CA HIS A 290 -11.05 -7.97 -6.26
C HIS A 290 -11.03 -9.21 -7.17
N ARG A 291 -10.63 -10.38 -6.64
CA ARG A 291 -10.56 -11.68 -7.33
C ARG A 291 -9.65 -11.69 -8.57
N MET A 292 -8.59 -10.91 -8.55
CA MET A 292 -7.58 -10.83 -9.61
C MET A 292 -6.55 -11.96 -9.47
N ARG A 293 -6.92 -13.19 -9.85
CA ARG A 293 -6.11 -14.41 -9.63
C ARG A 293 -4.64 -14.26 -10.07
N ARG A 294 -4.41 -13.81 -11.32
CA ARG A 294 -3.06 -13.64 -11.87
C ARG A 294 -2.24 -12.63 -11.06
N THR A 295 -2.83 -11.46 -10.79
CA THR A 295 -2.21 -10.41 -9.98
C THR A 295 -1.93 -10.89 -8.55
N THR A 296 -2.81 -11.69 -7.97
CA THR A 296 -2.60 -12.26 -6.63
C THR A 296 -1.39 -13.18 -6.60
N VAL A 297 -1.22 -14.05 -7.62
CA VAL A 297 -0.05 -14.93 -7.72
C VAL A 297 1.24 -14.13 -7.90
N VAL A 298 1.24 -13.15 -8.83
CA VAL A 298 2.41 -12.29 -9.06
C VAL A 298 2.80 -11.54 -7.79
N LEU A 299 1.82 -10.95 -7.08
CA LEU A 299 2.08 -10.25 -5.83
C LEU A 299 2.50 -11.19 -4.70
N ALA A 300 2.07 -12.45 -4.70
CA ALA A 300 2.53 -13.45 -3.73
C ALA A 300 4.01 -13.79 -3.95
N VAL A 301 4.43 -13.94 -5.21
CA VAL A 301 5.85 -14.11 -5.56
C VAL A 301 6.63 -12.86 -5.19
N PHE A 302 6.11 -11.67 -5.50
CA PHE A 302 6.72 -10.40 -5.12
C PHE A 302 6.92 -10.30 -3.60
N LEU A 303 5.88 -10.60 -2.81
CA LEU A 303 5.91 -10.62 -1.36
C LEU A 303 6.97 -11.58 -0.81
N ALA A 304 7.02 -12.81 -1.32
CA ALA A 304 8.02 -13.79 -0.91
C ALA A 304 9.45 -13.30 -1.22
N GLY A 305 9.67 -12.73 -2.40
CA GLY A 305 10.95 -12.12 -2.77
C GLY A 305 11.29 -10.91 -1.88
N THR A 306 10.32 -10.07 -1.53
CA THR A 306 10.52 -8.94 -0.60
C THR A 306 10.89 -9.42 0.81
N MET A 307 10.24 -10.48 1.30
CA MET A 307 10.59 -11.10 2.59
C MET A 307 12.04 -11.60 2.61
N VAL A 308 12.46 -12.28 1.54
CA VAL A 308 13.86 -12.74 1.42
C VAL A 308 14.82 -11.56 1.29
N ALA A 309 14.54 -10.62 0.40
CA ALA A 309 15.42 -9.48 0.12
C ALA A 309 15.65 -8.61 1.35
N THR A 310 14.61 -8.38 2.15
CA THR A 310 14.70 -7.55 3.35
C THR A 310 15.58 -8.14 4.45
N VAL A 311 15.55 -9.46 4.65
CA VAL A 311 16.44 -10.15 5.59
C VAL A 311 17.85 -10.27 5.02
N TYR A 312 17.96 -10.69 3.75
CA TYR A 312 19.25 -10.87 3.06
C TYR A 312 20.09 -9.59 3.05
N LEU A 313 19.47 -8.43 2.81
CA LEU A 313 20.14 -7.13 2.75
C LEU A 313 20.27 -6.45 4.12
N GLY A 314 19.83 -7.10 5.20
CA GLY A 314 20.02 -6.62 6.58
C GLY A 314 19.05 -5.53 7.03
N TRP A 315 17.98 -5.26 6.29
CA TRP A 315 16.96 -4.27 6.67
C TRP A 315 16.09 -4.71 7.83
N HIS A 316 15.80 -6.02 7.91
CA HIS A 316 14.81 -6.56 8.83
C HIS A 316 15.30 -7.87 9.45
N PHE A 317 15.01 -8.06 10.73
CA PHE A 317 15.10 -9.36 11.38
C PHE A 317 14.07 -10.32 10.77
N ALA A 318 14.30 -11.62 10.84
CA ALA A 318 13.35 -12.60 10.32
C ALA A 318 12.01 -12.56 11.08
N VAL A 319 12.02 -12.25 12.38
CA VAL A 319 10.81 -12.01 13.20
C VAL A 319 9.98 -10.82 12.74
N ASP A 320 10.55 -9.84 12.03
CA ASP A 320 9.82 -8.68 11.53
C ASP A 320 8.78 -9.08 10.46
N LEU A 321 9.06 -10.18 9.74
CA LEU A 321 8.25 -10.64 8.61
C LEU A 321 6.86 -11.15 9.04
N PRO A 322 6.72 -12.12 9.99
CA PRO A 322 5.41 -12.52 10.48
C PRO A 322 4.67 -11.38 11.17
N ALA A 323 5.36 -10.46 11.84
CA ALA A 323 4.75 -9.26 12.40
C ALA A 323 4.15 -8.35 11.31
N GLY A 324 4.87 -8.15 10.20
CA GLY A 324 4.36 -7.44 9.03
C GLY A 324 3.12 -8.10 8.41
N LEU A 325 3.11 -9.44 8.30
CA LEU A 325 1.93 -10.19 7.84
C LEU A 325 0.74 -10.06 8.79
N ALA A 326 0.98 -10.05 10.11
CA ALA A 326 -0.05 -9.84 11.11
C ALA A 326 -0.66 -8.43 11.01
N ILE A 327 0.16 -7.40 10.78
CA ILE A 327 -0.30 -6.03 10.52
C ILE A 327 -1.21 -6.01 9.28
N ALA A 328 -0.80 -6.63 8.18
CA ALA A 328 -1.60 -6.67 6.96
C ALA A 328 -2.95 -7.38 7.17
N ALA A 329 -2.95 -8.50 7.90
CA ALA A 329 -4.16 -9.24 8.23
C ALA A 329 -5.13 -8.37 9.06
N LEU A 330 -4.62 -7.71 10.09
CA LEU A 330 -5.43 -6.83 10.95
C LEU A 330 -5.94 -5.61 10.16
N ALA A 331 -5.12 -5.01 9.30
CA ALA A 331 -5.54 -3.93 8.43
C ALA A 331 -6.67 -4.34 7.47
N TRP A 332 -6.66 -5.58 6.96
CA TRP A 332 -7.75 -6.13 6.14
C TRP A 332 -9.02 -6.46 6.91
N VAL A 333 -8.93 -6.67 8.22
CA VAL A 333 -10.10 -6.74 9.10
C VAL A 333 -10.64 -5.33 9.35
N LEU A 334 -9.78 -4.41 9.79
CA LEU A 334 -10.18 -3.06 10.20
C LEU A 334 -10.63 -2.16 9.05
N GLY A 335 -9.99 -2.23 7.88
CA GLY A 335 -10.26 -1.38 6.73
C GLY A 335 -11.72 -1.43 6.27
N PRO A 336 -12.23 -2.59 5.81
CA PRO A 336 -13.63 -2.74 5.43
C PRO A 336 -14.60 -2.42 6.58
N LEU A 337 -14.28 -2.78 7.83
CA LEU A 337 -15.11 -2.45 9.00
C LEU A 337 -15.25 -0.94 9.21
N THR A 338 -14.14 -0.20 9.09
CA THR A 338 -14.06 1.27 9.25
C THR A 338 -15.00 1.98 8.29
N VAL A 339 -15.11 1.50 7.06
CA VAL A 339 -15.97 2.11 6.03
C VAL A 339 -17.31 1.38 5.86
N GLY A 340 -17.62 0.39 6.71
CA GLY A 340 -18.90 -0.32 6.71
C GLY A 340 -19.12 -1.20 5.47
N VAL A 341 -18.04 -1.75 4.89
CA VAL A 341 -18.08 -2.68 3.77
C VAL A 341 -17.90 -4.10 4.31
N ARG A 342 -18.93 -4.94 4.18
CA ARG A 342 -18.93 -6.31 4.73
C ARG A 342 -18.73 -7.41 3.70
N ARG A 343 -18.96 -7.12 2.41
CA ARG A 343 -18.96 -8.14 1.34
C ARG A 343 -18.01 -7.76 0.22
N ARG A 344 -17.30 -8.75 -0.29
CA ARG A 344 -16.46 -8.61 -1.49
C ARG A 344 -17.31 -8.23 -2.70
N PRO A 345 -16.71 -7.58 -3.72
CA PRO A 345 -17.31 -7.45 -5.03
C PRO A 345 -17.80 -8.81 -5.55
N PRO A 346 -18.97 -8.91 -6.20
CA PRO A 346 -19.32 -10.12 -6.94
C PRO A 346 -18.25 -10.40 -8.02
N ARG A 347 -18.09 -11.67 -8.43
CA ARG A 347 -17.27 -11.98 -9.61
C ARG A 347 -17.91 -11.21 -10.77
N ALA A 348 -17.10 -10.47 -11.53
CA ALA A 348 -17.57 -9.99 -12.82
C ALA A 348 -18.05 -11.22 -13.59
N ALA A 349 -19.34 -11.26 -13.94
CA ALA A 349 -19.85 -12.29 -14.83
C ALA A 349 -18.99 -12.17 -16.10
N GLY A 350 -18.20 -13.21 -16.39
CA GLY A 350 -17.41 -13.23 -17.61
C GLY A 350 -18.36 -12.97 -18.77
N ARG A 351 -17.96 -12.09 -19.71
CA ARG A 351 -18.61 -11.97 -21.01
C ARG A 351 -18.56 -13.35 -21.69
N ARG A 352 -19.55 -14.19 -21.40
CA ARG A 352 -19.87 -15.45 -22.07
C ARG A 352 -21.31 -15.31 -22.59
N SER A 353 -21.49 -14.43 -23.57
CA SER A 353 -22.68 -14.42 -24.42
C SER A 353 -22.34 -13.69 -25.72
N ALA A 354 -21.72 -14.41 -26.68
CA ALA A 354 -21.73 -14.03 -28.11
C ALA A 354 -21.08 -15.10 -29.03
N ARG A 355 -21.16 -16.40 -28.71
CA ARG A 355 -20.72 -17.48 -29.64
C ARG A 355 -21.55 -18.77 -29.57
N ALA A 356 -22.81 -18.67 -29.16
CA ALA A 356 -23.76 -19.77 -29.29
C ALA A 356 -25.03 -19.18 -29.89
N GLY A 357 -25.08 -19.13 -31.22
CA GLY A 357 -26.21 -18.52 -31.93
C GLY A 357 -26.14 -18.56 -33.45
N ASP A 358 -25.00 -18.92 -34.06
CA ASP A 358 -24.85 -18.87 -35.54
C ASP A 358 -24.69 -20.24 -36.23
N ASP A 359 -24.82 -21.36 -35.51
CA ASP A 359 -24.81 -22.70 -36.13
C ASP A 359 -26.22 -23.34 -36.17
N ALA A 360 -27.20 -22.55 -36.58
CA ALA A 360 -28.51 -23.08 -36.96
C ALA A 360 -29.19 -22.17 -37.99
N ARG A 361 -28.80 -22.30 -39.25
CA ARG A 361 -29.67 -22.13 -40.43
C ARG A 361 -29.04 -22.72 -41.67
#